data_AF-A0AAV8DZ72-F1
#
_entry.id   AF-A0AAV8DZ72-F1
#
_cell.length_a   1.000
_cell.length_b   1.000
_cell.length_c   1.000
_cell.angle_alpha   90.00
_cell.angle_beta   90.00
_cell.angle_gamma   90.00
#
_symmetry.space_group_name_H-M   'P 1'
#
loop_
_entity.id
_entity.type
_entity.pdbx_description
1 polymer ?
#
loop_
_entity_poly.entity_id
_entity_poly.type
_entity_poly.pdbx_seq_one_letter_code
_entity_poly.pdbx_strand_id
1 'polypeptide(L)'
;MALLLNNPDILQKGRAEIEAKVGNQRLVQESDMNHLPYLHCIISETLRLYPAGPLLVPHESREEISLAGYEIPKGTMLLVNVYQIQRDSEIWEEPMKFKPERFEDGRSNGKWMAPFGMGRRRCPGEALAIREVGIVLGALIQCFDWQRIGSELIDLTEGSGLSISMATPLKVMYRPRKIMTDVFLQLSG
;
A
#
# COMPACT_ATOMS: atom_id res chain seq x y z
N MET A 1 -1.87 8.14 1.55
CA MET A 1 -1.65 9.61 1.69
C MET A 1 -0.63 9.99 2.76
N ALA A 2 -0.75 9.52 4.01
CA ALA A 2 0.17 9.92 5.09
C ALA A 2 1.66 9.73 4.74
N LEU A 3 2.04 8.55 4.24
CA LEU A 3 3.41 8.28 3.76
C LEU A 3 3.88 9.24 2.67
N LEU A 4 3.03 9.53 1.68
CA LEU A 4 3.33 10.46 0.59
C LEU A 4 3.54 11.90 1.09
N LEU A 5 2.78 12.32 2.09
CA LEU A 5 2.91 13.65 2.69
C LEU A 5 4.16 13.82 3.56
N ASN A 6 4.64 12.72 4.14
CA ASN A 6 5.96 12.66 4.79
C ASN A 6 7.11 12.53 3.77
N ASN A 7 6.82 12.19 2.51
CA ASN A 7 7.80 12.00 1.44
C ASN A 7 7.37 12.74 0.15
N PRO A 8 7.45 14.09 0.14
CA PRO A 8 6.90 14.92 -0.95
C PRO A 8 7.54 14.64 -2.31
N ASP A 9 8.80 14.23 -2.38
CA ASP A 9 9.46 13.89 -3.64
C ASP A 9 8.84 12.65 -4.30
N ILE A 10 8.43 11.66 -3.50
CA ILE A 10 7.72 10.47 -3.98
C ILE A 10 6.32 10.85 -4.47
N LEU A 11 5.62 11.72 -3.72
CA LEU A 11 4.32 12.24 -4.16
C LEU A 11 4.44 12.96 -5.51
N GLN A 12 5.49 13.78 -5.67
CA GLN A 12 5.73 14.52 -6.90
C GLN A 12 6.10 13.61 -8.06
N LYS A 13 6.91 12.56 -7.84
CA LYS A 13 7.24 11.55 -8.86
C LYS A 13 6.00 10.77 -9.31
N GLY A 14 5.13 10.36 -8.36
CA GLY A 14 3.83 9.75 -8.68
C GLY A 14 2.88 10.67 -9.44
N ARG A 15 2.83 11.96 -9.07
CA ARG A 15 2.06 12.97 -9.80
C ARG A 15 2.56 13.14 -11.24
N ALA A 16 3.88 13.25 -11.43
CA ALA A 16 4.48 13.41 -12.75
C ALA A 16 4.20 12.20 -13.66
N GLU A 17 4.21 10.99 -13.12
CA GLU A 17 3.82 9.79 -13.86
C GLU A 17 2.36 9.87 -14.34
N ILE A 18 1.43 10.20 -13.45
CA ILE A 18 0.00 10.31 -13.79
C ILE A 18 -0.22 11.38 -14.86
N GLU A 19 0.42 12.54 -14.72
CA GLU A 19 0.32 13.62 -15.71
C GLU A 19 0.89 13.23 -17.08
N ALA A 20 2.00 12.48 -17.10
CA ALA A 20 2.61 12.04 -18.34
C ALA A 20 1.81 10.94 -19.07
N LYS A 21 1.13 10.06 -18.32
CA LYS A 21 0.47 8.86 -18.87
C LYS A 21 -1.03 9.02 -19.08
N VAL A 22 -1.69 9.75 -18.18
CA VAL A 22 -3.15 9.97 -18.18
C VAL A 22 -3.50 11.39 -18.62
N GLY A 23 -2.66 12.36 -18.23
CA GLY A 23 -2.92 13.77 -18.47
C GLY A 23 -3.93 14.38 -17.50
N ASN A 24 -4.46 15.56 -17.86
CA ASN A 24 -5.31 16.38 -17.00
C ASN A 24 -6.72 16.63 -17.56
N GLN A 25 -7.15 15.85 -18.56
CA GLN A 25 -8.46 16.02 -19.21
C GLN A 25 -9.54 15.09 -18.67
N ARG A 26 -9.16 14.00 -18.01
CA ARG A 26 -10.05 13.02 -17.39
C ARG A 26 -9.40 12.42 -16.15
N LEU A 27 -10.23 11.85 -15.27
CA LEU A 27 -9.73 11.11 -14.12
C LEU A 27 -9.00 9.83 -14.57
N VAL A 28 -8.07 9.39 -13.71
CA VAL A 28 -7.48 8.05 -13.77
C VAL A 28 -8.58 6.99 -13.78
N GLN A 29 -8.44 6.00 -14.67
CA GLN A 29 -9.36 4.87 -14.83
C GLN A 29 -8.62 3.54 -14.60
N GLU A 30 -9.38 2.46 -14.47
CA GLU A 30 -8.84 1.10 -14.33
C GLU A 30 -7.87 0.73 -15.46
N SER A 31 -8.21 1.08 -16.71
CA SER A 31 -7.40 0.79 -17.89
C SER A 31 -6.02 1.46 -17.89
N ASP A 32 -5.84 2.53 -17.10
CA ASP A 32 -4.57 3.23 -16.97
C ASP A 32 -3.58 2.52 -16.05
N MET A 33 -4.05 1.63 -15.15
CA MET A 33 -3.23 1.07 -14.07
C MET A 33 -1.97 0.36 -14.57
N ASN A 34 -2.06 -0.33 -15.72
CA ASN A 34 -0.92 -1.01 -16.34
C ASN A 34 0.16 -0.05 -16.85
N HIS A 35 -0.14 1.25 -16.97
CA HIS A 35 0.76 2.28 -17.46
C HIS A 35 1.30 3.18 -16.34
N LEU A 36 0.97 2.87 -15.07
CA LEU A 36 1.39 3.63 -13.87
C LEU A 36 2.27 2.77 -12.94
N PRO A 37 3.45 2.30 -13.40
CA PRO A 37 4.31 1.41 -12.63
C PRO A 37 4.82 2.03 -11.32
N TYR A 38 5.06 3.34 -11.26
CA TYR A 38 5.52 3.99 -10.04
C TYR A 38 4.39 4.14 -9.01
N LEU A 39 3.16 4.39 -9.45
CA LEU A 39 1.98 4.29 -8.58
C LEU A 39 1.84 2.89 -7.98
N HIS A 40 2.07 1.84 -8.78
CA HIS A 40 2.12 0.46 -8.28
C HIS A 40 3.22 0.28 -7.23
N CYS A 41 4.43 0.81 -7.46
CA CYS A 41 5.53 0.78 -6.50
C CYS A 41 5.16 1.43 -5.15
N ILE A 42 4.48 2.59 -5.18
CA ILE A 42 3.98 3.29 -4.00
C ILE A 42 3.02 2.40 -3.21
N ILE A 43 2.10 1.72 -3.90
CA ILE A 43 1.11 0.83 -3.27
C ILE A 43 1.79 -0.41 -2.68
N SER A 44 2.70 -1.05 -3.43
CA SER A 44 3.46 -2.20 -2.96
C SER A 44 4.26 -1.89 -1.70
N GLU A 45 5.00 -0.79 -1.68
CA GLU A 45 5.79 -0.37 -0.51
C GLU A 45 4.90 0.04 0.66
N THR A 46 3.73 0.65 0.38
CA THR A 46 2.74 0.93 1.43
C THR A 46 2.23 -0.34 2.06
N LEU A 47 1.91 -1.37 1.28
CA LEU A 47 1.44 -2.68 1.79
C LEU A 47 2.54 -3.48 2.49
N ARG A 48 3.81 -3.28 2.11
CA ARG A 48 4.95 -3.89 2.80
C ARG A 48 5.08 -3.36 4.23
N LEU A 49 5.07 -2.03 4.36
CA LEU A 49 5.15 -1.38 5.67
C LEU A 49 3.82 -1.52 6.43
N TYR A 50 2.68 -1.27 5.83
CA TYR A 50 1.39 -1.25 6.52
C TYR A 50 0.42 -2.24 5.87
N PRO A 51 0.67 -3.57 6.00
CA PRO A 51 -0.28 -4.56 5.53
C PRO A 51 -1.60 -4.42 6.30
N ALA A 52 -2.73 -4.72 5.66
CA ALA A 52 -4.04 -4.57 6.28
C ALA A 52 -4.16 -5.39 7.59
N GLY A 53 -3.59 -6.59 7.64
CA GLY A 53 -3.44 -7.40 8.84
C GLY A 53 -1.96 -7.61 9.19
N PRO A 54 -1.54 -7.38 10.45
CA PRO A 54 -0.14 -7.60 10.85
C PRO A 54 0.21 -9.08 10.99
N LEU A 55 -0.79 -9.89 11.33
CA LEU A 55 -0.76 -11.35 11.29
C LEU A 55 -1.67 -11.82 10.16
N LEU A 56 -1.26 -12.84 9.41
CA LEU A 56 -2.17 -13.50 8.48
C LEU A 56 -3.30 -14.21 9.24
N VAL A 57 -4.39 -14.51 8.53
CA VAL A 57 -5.52 -15.27 9.09
C VAL A 57 -5.00 -16.56 9.73
N PRO A 58 -5.43 -16.91 10.96
CA PRO A 58 -4.97 -18.10 11.64
C PRO A 58 -5.23 -19.36 10.81
N HIS A 59 -4.21 -20.21 10.71
CA HIS A 59 -4.32 -21.55 10.12
C HIS A 59 -4.21 -22.61 11.22
N GLU A 60 -4.63 -23.83 10.93
CA GLU A 60 -4.49 -24.97 11.84
C GLU A 60 -3.80 -26.14 11.12
N SER A 61 -2.86 -26.80 11.78
CA SER A 61 -2.21 -28.00 11.26
C SER A 61 -3.22 -29.15 11.14
N ARG A 62 -3.39 -29.69 9.93
CA ARG A 62 -4.33 -30.80 9.68
C ARG A 62 -3.80 -32.15 10.19
N GLU A 63 -2.49 -32.27 10.26
CA GLU A 63 -1.74 -33.45 10.68
C GLU A 63 -0.47 -33.01 11.40
N GLU A 64 0.19 -33.97 12.06
CA GLU A 64 1.50 -33.74 12.65
C GLU A 64 2.55 -33.53 11.55
N ILE A 65 3.40 -32.52 11.70
CA ILE A 65 4.43 -32.17 10.73
C ILE A 65 5.72 -31.72 11.40
N SER A 66 6.85 -32.23 10.91
CA SER A 66 8.18 -31.73 11.26
C SER A 66 8.56 -30.57 10.34
N LEU A 67 8.74 -29.36 10.88
CA LEU A 67 9.10 -28.16 10.13
C LEU A 67 10.27 -27.44 10.80
N ALA A 68 11.33 -27.16 10.03
CA ALA A 68 12.53 -26.46 10.51
C ALA A 68 13.14 -27.07 11.80
N GLY A 69 13.02 -28.39 11.98
CA GLY A 69 13.51 -29.11 13.17
C GLY A 69 12.53 -29.13 14.36
N TYR A 70 11.32 -28.58 14.19
CA TYR A 70 10.26 -28.60 15.20
C TYR A 70 9.15 -29.58 14.83
N GLU A 71 8.67 -30.36 15.81
CA GLU A 71 7.46 -31.15 15.67
C GLU A 71 6.24 -30.28 15.97
N ILE A 72 5.33 -30.18 15.01
CA ILE A 72 4.09 -29.42 15.12
C ILE A 72 2.94 -30.43 15.19
N PRO A 73 2.32 -30.63 16.37
CA PRO A 73 1.20 -31.55 16.52
C PRO A 73 0.02 -31.14 15.65
N LYS A 74 -0.82 -32.11 15.28
CA LYS A 74 -2.13 -31.86 14.67
C LYS A 74 -2.98 -30.95 15.56
N GLY A 75 -3.71 -30.01 14.95
CA GLY A 75 -4.59 -29.07 15.65
C GLY A 75 -3.88 -27.83 16.18
N THR A 76 -2.60 -27.64 15.85
CA THR A 76 -1.82 -26.46 16.26
C THR A 76 -2.23 -25.25 15.44
N MET A 77 -2.60 -24.16 16.12
CA MET A 77 -2.85 -22.87 15.47
C MET A 77 -1.53 -22.21 15.06
N LEU A 78 -1.46 -21.77 13.81
CA LEU A 78 -0.31 -21.12 13.20
C LEU A 78 -0.67 -19.67 12.84
N LEU A 79 0.15 -18.74 13.32
CA LEU A 79 0.05 -17.31 13.06
C LEU A 79 1.31 -16.84 12.35
N VAL A 80 1.17 -16.37 11.11
CA VAL A 80 2.29 -15.83 10.35
C VAL A 80 2.38 -14.33 10.57
N ASN A 81 3.47 -13.87 11.18
CA ASN A 81 3.72 -12.46 11.44
C ASN A 81 4.28 -11.74 10.20
N VAL A 82 3.38 -11.46 9.25
CA VAL A 82 3.74 -10.79 7.99
C VAL A 82 4.31 -9.39 8.24
N TYR A 83 3.90 -8.71 9.31
CA TYR A 83 4.39 -7.39 9.69
C TYR A 83 5.89 -7.38 9.98
N GLN A 84 6.35 -8.34 10.80
CA GLN A 84 7.76 -8.49 11.15
C GLN A 84 8.60 -8.99 9.99
N ILE A 85 8.15 -10.02 9.26
CA ILE A 85 8.90 -10.56 8.12
C ILE A 85 9.12 -9.50 7.04
N GLN A 86 8.11 -8.64 6.79
CA GLN A 86 8.24 -7.54 5.84
C GLN A 86 9.14 -6.39 6.31
N ARG A 87 9.63 -6.42 7.55
CA ARG A 87 10.58 -5.47 8.16
C ARG A 87 11.91 -6.11 8.55
N ASP A 88 12.09 -7.39 8.27
CA ASP A 88 13.30 -8.11 8.60
C ASP A 88 14.50 -7.47 7.87
N SER A 89 15.49 -6.99 8.61
CA SER A 89 16.69 -6.36 8.05
C SER A 89 17.59 -7.32 7.28
N GLU A 90 17.47 -8.63 7.50
CA GLU A 90 18.18 -9.64 6.71
C GLU A 90 17.59 -9.79 5.31
N ILE A 91 16.31 -9.45 5.14
CA ILE A 91 15.58 -9.54 3.87
C ILE A 91 15.50 -8.16 3.20
N TRP A 92 15.23 -7.12 3.98
CA TRP A 92 14.95 -5.76 3.52
C TRP A 92 16.01 -4.78 4.02
N GLU A 93 16.87 -4.31 3.11
CA GLU A 93 17.77 -3.18 3.37
C GLU A 93 16.96 -1.94 3.79
N GLU A 94 17.40 -1.15 4.78
CA GLU A 94 16.65 0.01 5.31
C GLU A 94 15.14 -0.29 5.50
N PRO A 95 14.77 -1.32 6.28
CA PRO A 95 13.43 -1.93 6.23
C PRO A 95 12.30 -1.00 6.65
N MET A 96 12.60 0.00 7.48
CA MET A 96 11.62 0.98 7.97
C MET A 96 11.45 2.19 7.06
N LYS A 97 12.33 2.37 6.07
CA LYS A 97 12.27 3.50 5.14
C LYS A 97 11.26 3.21 4.03
N PHE A 98 10.36 4.16 3.79
CA PHE A 98 9.43 4.13 2.66
C PHE A 98 10.18 4.39 1.36
N LYS A 99 10.49 3.32 0.60
CA LYS A 99 11.28 3.37 -0.64
C LYS A 99 10.57 2.58 -1.75
N PRO A 100 9.59 3.20 -2.46
CA PRO A 100 8.89 2.58 -3.59
C PRO A 100 9.81 1.99 -4.65
N GLU A 101 10.99 2.58 -4.85
CA GLU A 101 12.01 2.15 -5.82
C GLU A 101 12.41 0.67 -5.67
N ARG A 102 12.15 0.05 -4.52
CA ARG A 102 12.36 -1.40 -4.32
C ARG A 102 11.51 -2.29 -5.24
N PHE A 103 10.45 -1.73 -5.81
CA PHE A 103 9.49 -2.45 -6.67
C PHE A 103 9.53 -2.00 -8.13
N GLU A 104 10.49 -1.16 -8.54
CA GLU A 104 10.57 -0.64 -9.92
C GLU A 104 10.70 -1.75 -10.97
N ASP A 105 11.37 -2.87 -10.63
CA ASP A 105 11.49 -4.05 -11.50
C ASP A 105 10.21 -4.92 -11.53
N GLY A 106 9.10 -4.43 -10.96
CA GLY A 106 7.81 -5.12 -10.89
C GLY A 106 7.81 -6.35 -9.97
N ARG A 107 8.87 -6.54 -9.19
CA ARG A 107 9.06 -7.68 -8.30
C ARG A 107 9.56 -7.20 -6.95
N SER A 108 9.35 -7.99 -5.91
CA SER A 108 10.03 -7.83 -4.62
C SER A 108 11.51 -8.24 -4.68
N ASN A 109 12.13 -8.32 -5.86
CA ASN A 109 13.46 -8.92 -6.07
C ASN A 109 13.60 -10.33 -5.46
N GLY A 110 12.54 -11.13 -5.57
CA GLY A 110 12.49 -12.49 -5.00
C GLY A 110 12.30 -12.53 -3.48
N LYS A 111 12.17 -11.37 -2.82
CA LYS A 111 11.96 -11.29 -1.37
C LYS A 111 10.54 -11.70 -1.02
N TRP A 112 10.40 -12.25 0.18
CA TRP A 112 9.12 -12.66 0.71
C TRP A 112 8.22 -11.45 0.95
N MET A 113 7.16 -11.34 0.17
CA MET A 113 6.12 -10.31 0.28
C MET A 113 4.76 -10.98 0.15
N ALA A 114 3.94 -10.86 1.18
CA ALA A 114 2.64 -11.54 1.23
C ALA A 114 1.58 -10.73 2.02
N PRO A 115 1.33 -9.44 1.67
CA PRO A 115 0.33 -8.62 2.37
C PRO A 115 -1.10 -9.18 2.22
N PHE A 116 -1.33 -10.05 1.24
CA PHE A 116 -2.58 -10.77 0.99
C PHE A 116 -2.50 -12.27 1.30
N GLY A 117 -1.46 -12.71 1.99
CA GLY A 117 -1.19 -14.13 2.25
C GLY A 117 -0.79 -14.91 1.01
N MET A 118 -0.81 -16.24 1.11
CA MET A 118 -0.33 -17.14 0.06
C MET A 118 -0.99 -18.51 0.09
N GLY A 119 -0.70 -19.31 -0.94
CA GLY A 119 -1.20 -20.66 -1.07
C GLY A 119 -2.72 -20.71 -1.23
N ARG A 120 -3.32 -21.82 -0.77
CA ARG A 120 -4.76 -22.11 -0.96
C ARG A 120 -5.71 -21.11 -0.28
N ARG A 121 -5.20 -20.26 0.62
CA ARG A 121 -5.97 -19.27 1.37
C ARG A 121 -5.51 -17.83 1.09
N ARG A 122 -4.76 -17.61 -0.02
CA ARG A 122 -4.46 -16.26 -0.51
C ARG A 122 -5.77 -15.47 -0.67
N CYS A 123 -5.74 -14.19 -0.32
CA CYS A 123 -6.90 -13.32 -0.33
C CYS A 123 -7.59 -13.36 -1.71
N PRO A 124 -8.87 -13.78 -1.80
CA PRO A 124 -9.59 -13.78 -3.07
C PRO A 124 -9.87 -12.35 -3.58
N GLY A 125 -9.79 -11.35 -2.70
CA GLY A 125 -10.02 -9.94 -3.02
C GLY A 125 -8.77 -9.16 -3.43
N GLU A 126 -7.59 -9.79 -3.54
CA GLU A 126 -6.32 -9.11 -3.85
C GLU A 126 -6.40 -8.25 -5.12
N ALA A 127 -6.88 -8.83 -6.23
CA ALA A 127 -6.98 -8.11 -7.50
C ALA A 127 -7.91 -6.90 -7.42
N LEU A 128 -9.06 -7.05 -6.75
CA LEU A 128 -10.00 -5.95 -6.53
C LEU A 128 -9.38 -4.87 -5.64
N ALA A 129 -8.75 -5.24 -4.53
CA ALA A 129 -8.15 -4.31 -3.60
C ALA A 129 -7.05 -3.47 -4.24
N ILE A 130 -6.13 -4.10 -4.99
CA ILE A 130 -5.06 -3.39 -5.71
C ILE A 130 -5.64 -2.42 -6.73
N ARG A 131 -6.68 -2.83 -7.47
CA ARG A 131 -7.36 -1.98 -8.43
C ARG A 131 -8.00 -0.76 -7.77
N GLU A 132 -8.85 -0.98 -6.75
CA GLU A 132 -9.56 0.11 -6.06
C GLU A 132 -8.58 1.10 -5.43
N VAL A 133 -7.55 0.59 -4.73
CA VAL A 133 -6.51 1.44 -4.13
C VAL A 133 -5.76 2.21 -5.22
N GLY A 134 -5.44 1.58 -6.35
CA GLY A 134 -4.78 2.23 -7.48
C GLY A 134 -5.58 3.40 -8.04
N ILE A 135 -6.86 3.18 -8.35
CA ILE A 135 -7.74 4.21 -8.91
C ILE A 135 -7.95 5.34 -7.91
N VAL A 136 -8.29 5.02 -6.65
CA VAL A 136 -8.55 6.02 -5.61
C VAL A 136 -7.29 6.83 -5.31
N LEU A 137 -6.14 6.17 -5.11
CA LEU A 137 -4.88 6.87 -4.84
C LEU A 137 -4.47 7.73 -6.04
N GLY A 138 -4.56 7.19 -7.26
CA GLY A 138 -4.28 7.91 -8.48
C GLY A 138 -5.13 9.18 -8.61
N ALA A 139 -6.44 9.06 -8.39
CA ALA A 139 -7.36 10.20 -8.40
C ALA A 139 -7.05 11.22 -7.31
N LEU A 140 -6.77 10.79 -6.07
CA LEU A 140 -6.38 11.69 -4.97
C LEU A 140 -5.12 12.48 -5.33
N ILE A 141 -4.09 11.82 -5.88
CA ILE A 141 -2.87 12.50 -6.33
C ILE A 141 -3.21 13.45 -7.48
N GLN A 142 -3.93 13.01 -8.50
CA GLN A 142 -4.25 13.80 -9.69
C GLN A 142 -5.03 15.08 -9.37
N CYS A 143 -6.03 14.99 -8.50
CA CYS A 143 -7.04 16.02 -8.30
C CYS A 143 -6.70 17.09 -7.26
N PHE A 144 -5.74 16.84 -6.37
CA PHE A 144 -5.52 17.72 -5.22
C PHE A 144 -4.04 18.03 -5.00
N ASP A 145 -3.77 19.27 -4.62
CA ASP A 145 -2.52 19.65 -3.98
C ASP A 145 -2.67 19.39 -2.48
N TRP A 146 -1.86 18.48 -1.94
CA TRP A 146 -1.95 18.02 -0.55
C TRP A 146 -0.89 18.70 0.31
N GLN A 147 -1.26 19.04 1.55
CA GLN A 147 -0.34 19.62 2.51
C GLN A 147 -0.58 19.08 3.93
N ARG A 148 0.51 18.95 4.69
CA ARG A 148 0.47 18.67 6.12
C ARG A 148 -0.10 19.86 6.89
N ILE A 149 -0.68 19.61 8.06
CA ILE A 149 -1.04 20.68 8.99
C ILE A 149 0.24 21.09 9.71
N GLY A 150 0.79 22.25 9.35
CA GLY A 150 2.06 22.74 9.90
C GLY A 150 3.29 22.09 9.27
N SER A 151 4.43 22.22 9.95
CA SER A 151 5.76 21.75 9.49
C SER A 151 6.09 20.31 9.89
N GLU A 152 5.43 19.80 10.94
CA GLU A 152 5.73 18.49 11.52
C GLU A 152 5.39 17.34 10.58
N LEU A 153 6.12 16.24 10.70
CA LEU A 153 5.76 14.99 10.02
C LEU A 153 4.46 14.44 10.60
N ILE A 154 3.68 13.77 9.76
CA ILE A 154 2.51 13.03 10.20
C ILE A 154 2.99 11.86 11.06
N ASP A 155 2.42 11.74 12.25
CA ASP A 155 2.62 10.58 13.12
C ASP A 155 2.02 9.33 12.45
N LEU A 156 2.86 8.32 12.25
CA LEU A 156 2.49 7.04 11.61
C LEU A 156 2.30 5.91 12.62
N THR A 157 2.29 6.22 13.93
CA THR A 157 2.06 5.25 14.99
C THR A 157 0.80 4.43 14.72
N GLU A 158 0.92 3.11 14.80
CA GLU A 158 -0.19 2.19 14.58
C GLU A 158 -1.11 2.13 15.79
N GLY A 159 -2.42 2.10 15.54
CA GLY A 159 -3.45 1.87 16.55
C GLY A 159 -3.56 0.39 16.93
N SER A 160 -4.26 0.12 18.03
CA SER A 160 -4.57 -1.24 18.46
C SER A 160 -5.73 -1.84 17.67
N GLY A 161 -5.61 -3.10 17.23
CA GLY A 161 -6.71 -3.81 16.58
C GLY A 161 -6.25 -5.05 15.81
N LEU A 162 -7.21 -5.75 15.19
CA LEU A 162 -6.93 -6.87 14.29
C LEU A 162 -6.35 -6.40 12.94
N SER A 163 -6.68 -5.20 12.50
CA SER A 163 -6.14 -4.56 11.31
C SER A 163 -5.21 -3.41 11.68
N ILE A 164 -4.20 -3.15 10.84
CA ILE A 164 -3.34 -1.98 10.99
C ILE A 164 -4.12 -0.74 10.59
N SER A 165 -4.19 0.22 11.49
CA SER A 165 -4.73 1.55 11.26
C SER A 165 -3.85 2.59 11.96
N MET A 166 -3.93 3.85 11.59
CA MET A 166 -3.22 4.91 12.32
C MET A 166 -3.85 5.11 13.69
N ALA A 167 -3.03 5.26 14.73
CA ALA A 167 -3.47 5.52 16.10
C ALA A 167 -4.27 6.82 16.22
N THR A 168 -3.85 7.84 15.46
CA THR A 168 -4.55 9.12 15.36
C THR A 168 -5.11 9.32 13.94
N PRO A 169 -6.35 9.79 13.77
CA PRO A 169 -6.91 10.09 12.46
C PRO A 169 -6.04 11.07 11.67
N LEU A 170 -5.81 10.77 10.40
CA LEU A 170 -5.08 11.65 9.48
C LEU A 170 -5.84 12.97 9.29
N LYS A 171 -5.19 14.10 9.61
CA LYS A 171 -5.69 15.45 9.33
C LYS A 171 -4.72 16.15 8.37
N VAL A 172 -5.24 16.62 7.23
CA VAL A 172 -4.45 17.20 6.14
C VAL A 172 -5.23 18.35 5.49
N MET A 173 -4.51 19.27 4.88
CA MET A 173 -5.09 20.29 4.02
C MET A 173 -5.03 19.83 2.56
N TYR A 174 -6.03 20.21 1.77
CA TYR A 174 -6.03 19.97 0.35
C TYR A 174 -6.55 21.20 -0.40
N ARG A 175 -6.04 21.40 -1.61
CA ARG A 175 -6.57 22.37 -2.56
C ARG A 175 -6.95 21.63 -3.85
N PRO A 176 -8.21 21.75 -4.32
CA PRO A 176 -8.60 21.21 -5.62
C PRO A 176 -7.73 21.79 -6.74
N ARG A 177 -7.23 20.93 -7.60
CA ARG A 177 -6.54 21.30 -8.84
C ARG A 177 -7.57 21.52 -9.95
N LYS A 178 -7.15 22.18 -11.03
CA LYS A 178 -8.01 22.54 -12.17
C LYS A 178 -8.82 21.35 -12.70
N ILE A 179 -8.20 20.18 -12.85
CA ILE A 179 -8.88 18.97 -13.31
C ILE A 179 -10.09 18.60 -12.46
N MET A 180 -10.02 18.76 -11.13
CA MET A 180 -11.14 18.44 -10.26
C MET A 180 -12.32 19.39 -10.51
N THR A 181 -12.02 20.68 -10.69
CA THR A 181 -13.03 21.68 -11.04
C THR A 181 -13.66 21.39 -12.41
N ASP A 182 -12.85 21.05 -13.42
CA ASP A 182 -13.31 20.75 -14.77
C ASP A 182 -14.23 19.50 -14.80
N VAL A 183 -13.86 18.44 -14.08
CA VAL A 183 -14.66 17.21 -13.95
C VAL A 183 -15.96 17.47 -13.18
N PHE A 184 -15.92 18.24 -12.09
CA PHE A 184 -17.15 18.58 -11.36
C PHE A 184 -18.14 19.35 -12.25
N LEU A 185 -17.66 20.30 -13.05
CA LEU A 185 -18.52 21.07 -13.95
C LEU A 185 -19.20 20.17 -15.00
N GLN A 186 -18.51 19.15 -15.49
CA GLN A 186 -19.07 18.17 -16.43
C GLN A 186 -20.14 17.25 -15.81
N LEU A 187 -20.09 17.00 -14.50
CA LEU A 187 -21.07 16.17 -13.80
C LEU A 187 -22.30 16.96 -13.33
N SER A 188 -22.19 18.29 -13.26
CA SER A 188 -23.26 19.20 -12.84
C SER A 188 -24.13 19.75 -13.98
N GLY A 189 -23.82 19.42 -15.24
CA GLY A 189 -24.57 19.80 -16.43
C GLY A 189 -25.23 18.60 -17.09
#